data_AF-A0A9D9SPL0-F1
#
_entry.id   AF-A0A9D9SPL0-F1
#
_cell.length_a   1.000
_cell.length_b   1.000
_cell.length_c   1.000
_cell.angle_alpha   90.00
_cell.angle_beta   90.00
_cell.angle_gamma   90.00
#
_symmetry.space_group_name_H-M   'P 1'
#
loop_
_entity.id
_entity.type
_entity.pdbx_description
1 polymer ?
#
loop_
_entity_poly.entity_id
_entity_poly.type
_entity_poly.pdbx_seq_one_letter_code
_entity_poly.pdbx_strand_id
1 'polypeptide(L)'
;MRAIEATLKLATRLLVLGATLGSAPHGVASDAAAAAQAAPVVTRQLPPAGAPNIVVVLLDDVGFGAASTFGGPVATPALEQLANDGLRYNRFHTTAICSPTRAALLTGR
;
A
#
# COMPACT_ATOMS: atom_id res chain seq x y z
N MET A 1 19.07 31.40 16.10
CA MET A 1 17.96 30.44 15.97
C MET A 1 18.27 29.02 16.47
N ARG A 2 19.50 28.50 16.40
CA ARG A 2 19.83 27.12 16.85
C ARG A 2 19.78 26.88 18.38
N ALA A 3 19.93 27.94 19.20
CA ALA A 3 19.93 27.82 20.66
C ALA A 3 18.53 27.54 21.25
N ILE A 4 17.47 28.06 20.63
CA ILE A 4 16.08 27.91 21.10
C ILE A 4 15.56 26.48 20.83
N GLU A 5 15.96 25.87 19.71
CA GLU A 5 15.57 24.50 19.36
C GLU A 5 16.18 23.45 20.31
N ALA A 6 17.39 23.69 20.83
CA ALA A 6 18.03 22.79 21.77
C ALA A 6 17.33 22.78 23.15
N THR A 7 16.85 23.95 23.60
CA THR A 7 16.11 24.09 24.86
C THR A 7 14.72 23.46 24.78
N LEU A 8 14.02 23.58 23.65
CA LEU A 8 12.74 22.89 23.44
C LEU A 8 12.92 21.35 23.49
N LYS A 9 13.97 20.82 22.85
CA LYS A 9 14.24 19.37 22.84
C LYS A 9 14.58 18.80 24.22
N LEU A 10 15.25 19.58 25.07
CA LEU A 10 15.58 19.14 26.43
C LEU A 10 14.35 19.19 27.36
N ALA A 11 13.51 20.21 27.23
CA ALA A 11 12.27 20.34 27.99
C ALA A 11 11.26 19.24 27.66
N THR A 12 11.12 18.84 26.38
CA THR A 12 10.24 17.73 25.98
C THR A 12 10.74 16.38 26.51
N ARG A 13 12.05 16.19 26.65
CA ARG A 13 12.64 14.96 27.21
C ARG A 13 12.43 14.81 28.72
N LEU A 14 12.39 15.93 29.45
CA LEU A 14 12.15 15.90 30.90
C LEU A 14 10.69 15.56 31.24
N LEU A 15 9.75 15.95 30.38
CA LEU A 15 8.32 15.75 30.59
C LEU A 15 7.88 14.28 30.48
N VAL A 16 8.61 13.46 29.70
CA VAL A 16 8.32 12.03 29.54
C VAL A 16 8.79 11.20 30.75
N LEU A 17 9.76 11.69 31.53
CA LEU A 17 10.33 10.95 32.66
C LEU A 17 9.50 11.10 33.96
N GLY A 18 8.57 12.06 34.03
CA GLY A 18 7.80 12.38 35.24
C GLY A 18 6.46 11.63 35.42
N ALA A 19 6.05 10.78 34.47
CA ALA A 19 4.68 10.26 34.41
C ALA A 19 4.46 8.84 35.00
N THR A 20 5.41 8.25 35.72
CA THR A 20 5.27 6.88 36.28
C THR A 20 5.28 6.82 37.80
N LEU A 21 4.46 7.64 38.45
CA LEU A 21 4.13 7.52 39.87
C LEU A 21 2.60 7.50 40.02
N GLY A 22 2.01 6.31 40.18
CA GLY A 22 0.60 6.23 40.59
C GLY A 22 -0.11 4.89 40.42
N SER A 23 -0.24 4.18 41.54
CA SER A 23 -1.33 3.27 41.95
C SER A 23 -1.46 1.87 41.34
N ALA A 24 -1.24 0.85 42.19
CA ALA A 24 -1.71 -0.51 41.98
C ALA A 24 -3.23 -0.62 42.22
N PRO A 25 -3.92 -1.54 41.52
CA PRO A 25 -4.69 -2.52 42.26
C PRO A 25 -4.60 -3.96 41.71
N HIS A 26 -4.38 -4.89 42.64
CA HIS A 26 -5.04 -6.19 42.78
C HIS A 26 -5.24 -7.05 41.52
N GLY A 27 -4.30 -7.99 41.30
CA GLY A 27 -4.58 -9.37 40.92
C GLY A 27 -5.15 -9.63 39.52
N VAL A 28 -4.28 -9.97 38.57
CA VAL A 28 -4.20 -11.29 37.92
C VAL A 28 -2.92 -11.32 37.09
N ALA A 29 -2.08 -12.34 37.31
CA ALA A 29 -0.92 -12.60 36.48
C ALA A 29 -1.38 -13.08 35.09
N SER A 30 -1.18 -12.25 34.06
CA SER A 30 -0.91 -12.73 32.72
C SER A 30 0.37 -12.03 32.27
N ASP A 31 1.46 -12.79 32.19
CA ASP A 31 2.68 -12.38 31.52
C ASP A 31 2.36 -12.05 30.07
N ALA A 32 2.12 -10.77 29.82
CA ALA A 32 2.28 -10.15 28.52
C ALA A 32 2.81 -8.77 28.79
N ALA A 33 4.13 -8.66 28.93
CA ALA A 33 4.83 -7.43 28.69
C ALA A 33 4.52 -7.02 27.24
N ALA A 34 3.40 -6.31 27.06
CA ALA A 34 3.12 -5.57 25.86
C ALA A 34 4.12 -4.41 25.86
N ALA A 35 5.36 -4.73 25.47
CA ALA A 35 6.22 -3.74 24.86
C ALA A 35 5.35 -3.11 23.76
N ALA A 36 5.01 -1.84 23.92
CA ALA A 36 4.48 -1.05 22.83
C ALA A 36 5.56 -1.05 21.75
N GLN A 37 5.53 -2.04 20.86
CA GLN A 37 6.34 -2.04 19.66
C GLN A 37 5.89 -0.79 18.91
N ALA A 38 6.76 0.23 18.89
CA ALA A 38 6.54 1.39 18.05
C ALA A 38 6.22 0.88 16.64
N ALA A 39 5.04 1.21 16.14
CA ALA A 39 4.62 0.81 14.81
C ALA A 39 5.74 1.19 13.83
N PRO A 40 6.10 0.32 12.87
CA PRO A 40 7.14 0.63 11.91
C PRO A 40 6.78 1.94 11.22
N VAL A 41 7.72 2.88 11.22
CA VAL A 41 7.57 4.11 10.43
C VAL A 41 7.62 3.68 8.98
N VAL A 42 6.45 3.53 8.36
CA VAL A 42 6.33 3.28 6.93
C VAL A 42 6.72 4.59 6.23
N THR A 43 7.97 4.69 5.81
CA THR A 43 8.41 5.80 4.97
C THR A 43 7.85 5.58 3.57
N ARG A 44 7.11 6.57 3.06
CA ARG A 44 6.63 6.53 1.68
C ARG A 44 7.85 6.61 0.77
N GLN A 45 8.14 5.51 0.08
CA GLN A 45 9.17 5.50 -0.95
C GLN A 45 8.65 6.31 -2.15
N LEU A 46 9.33 7.40 -2.47
CA LEU A 46 9.03 8.22 -3.64
C LEU A 46 9.81 7.69 -4.84
N PRO A 47 9.22 7.71 -6.05
CA PRO A 47 9.95 7.34 -7.25
C PRO A 47 11.08 8.35 -7.52
N PRO A 48 12.16 7.94 -8.19
CA PRO A 48 13.22 8.85 -8.63
C PRO A 48 12.69 10.00 -9.50
N ALA A 49 13.42 11.11 -9.53
CA ALA A 49 13.11 12.21 -10.44
C ALA A 49 13.14 11.72 -11.90
N GLY A 50 12.10 12.07 -12.67
CA GLY A 50 11.97 11.64 -14.07
C GLY A 50 11.42 10.23 -14.28
N ALA A 51 11.05 9.50 -13.21
CA ALA A 51 10.36 8.22 -13.36
C ALA A 51 8.99 8.40 -14.04
N PRO A 52 8.58 7.49 -14.95
CA PRO A 52 7.27 7.57 -15.59
C PRO A 52 6.15 7.30 -14.58
N ASN A 53 4.99 7.89 -14.83
CA ASN A 53 3.77 7.53 -14.12
C ASN A 53 3.24 6.21 -14.68
N ILE A 54 2.99 5.24 -13.79
CA ILE A 54 2.41 3.94 -14.16
C ILE A 54 0.98 3.90 -13.64
N VAL A 55 0.03 3.65 -14.55
CA VAL A 55 -1.38 3.47 -14.21
C VAL A 55 -1.78 2.05 -14.56
N VAL A 56 -2.27 1.30 -13.57
CA VAL A 56 -2.79 -0.06 -13.75
C VAL A 56 -4.31 0.00 -13.71
N VAL A 57 -4.95 -0.32 -14.84
CA VAL A 57 -6.41 -0.46 -14.94
C VAL A 57 -6.74 -1.95 -14.96
N LEU A 58 -7.33 -2.45 -13.88
CA LEU A 58 -7.78 -3.83 -13.77
C LEU A 58 -9.30 -3.88 -13.95
N LEU A 59 -9.77 -4.67 -14.90
CA LEU A 59 -11.20 -4.94 -15.10
C LEU A 59 -11.58 -6.20 -14.30
N ASP A 60 -12.68 -6.13 -13.55
CA ASP A 60 -13.17 -7.24 -12.72
C ASP A 60 -14.20 -8.08 -13.50
N ASP A 61 -14.13 -9.41 -13.39
CA ASP A 61 -15.05 -10.37 -14.03
C ASP A 61 -15.23 -10.22 -15.56
N VAL A 62 -14.28 -9.58 -16.25
CA VAL A 62 -14.33 -9.43 -17.72
C VAL A 62 -13.69 -10.64 -18.40
N GLY A 63 -14.50 -11.37 -19.17
CA GLY A 63 -14.02 -12.46 -20.02
C GLY A 63 -13.20 -11.97 -21.21
N PHE A 64 -12.19 -12.77 -21.62
CA PHE A 64 -11.27 -12.44 -22.72
C PHE A 64 -11.98 -12.06 -24.03
N GLY A 65 -13.05 -12.77 -24.38
CA GLY A 65 -13.82 -12.53 -25.61
C GLY A 65 -14.89 -11.43 -25.52
N ALA A 66 -14.93 -10.64 -24.44
CA ALA A 66 -15.96 -9.61 -24.29
C ALA A 66 -15.65 -8.34 -25.11
N ALA A 67 -14.40 -7.87 -25.08
CA ALA A 67 -14.00 -6.59 -25.64
C ALA A 67 -13.70 -6.65 -27.15
N SER A 68 -14.07 -5.61 -27.89
CA SER A 68 -13.83 -5.49 -29.33
C SER A 68 -12.34 -5.52 -29.72
N THR A 69 -11.45 -5.13 -28.80
CA THR A 69 -9.99 -5.25 -28.94
C THR A 69 -9.48 -6.66 -29.25
N PHE A 70 -10.23 -7.69 -28.87
CA PHE A 70 -9.95 -9.10 -29.14
C PHE A 70 -11.02 -9.76 -30.04
N GLY A 71 -11.87 -8.96 -30.70
CA GLY A 71 -12.95 -9.45 -31.57
C GLY A 71 -14.26 -9.75 -30.83
N GLY A 72 -14.41 -9.31 -29.59
CA GLY A 72 -15.64 -9.44 -28.81
C GLY A 72 -16.75 -8.47 -29.25
N PRO A 73 -18.01 -8.70 -28.81
CA PRO A 73 -19.15 -7.91 -29.23
C PRO A 73 -19.27 -6.54 -28.52
N VAL A 74 -18.55 -6.32 -27.41
CA VAL A 74 -18.63 -5.06 -26.65
C VAL A 74 -17.67 -4.05 -27.23
N ALA A 75 -18.20 -2.96 -27.78
CA ALA A 75 -17.40 -1.86 -28.29
C ALA A 75 -16.60 -1.17 -27.18
N THR A 76 -15.26 -1.18 -27.29
CA THR A 76 -14.35 -0.57 -26.31
C THR A 76 -13.35 0.39 -26.99
N PRO A 77 -13.81 1.51 -27.57
CA PRO A 77 -12.98 2.39 -28.42
C PRO A 77 -11.73 2.95 -27.71
N ALA A 78 -11.80 3.23 -26.41
CA ALA A 78 -10.64 3.69 -25.64
C ALA A 78 -9.58 2.60 -25.48
N LEU A 79 -10.00 1.33 -25.29
CA LEU A 79 -9.09 0.20 -25.24
C LEU A 79 -8.51 -0.12 -26.63
N GLU A 80 -9.28 0.10 -27.70
CA GLU A 80 -8.79 -0.03 -29.08
C GLU A 80 -7.71 0.99 -29.41
N GLN A 81 -7.90 2.25 -29.03
CA GLN A 81 -6.86 3.28 -29.18
C GLN A 81 -5.59 2.88 -28.42
N LEU A 82 -5.70 2.50 -27.15
CA LEU A 82 -4.56 2.05 -26.35
C LEU A 82 -3.85 0.82 -26.96
N ALA A 83 -4.62 -0.11 -27.52
CA ALA A 83 -4.11 -1.30 -28.18
C ALA A 83 -3.39 -1.01 -29.51
N ASN A 84 -3.82 0.02 -30.25
CA ASN A 84 -3.22 0.44 -31.52
C ASN A 84 -1.93 1.23 -31.30
N ASP A 85 -1.88 2.04 -30.24
CA ASP A 85 -0.69 2.82 -29.88
C ASP A 85 0.31 2.04 -29.01
N GLY A 86 -0.01 0.78 -28.69
CA GLY A 86 0.72 -0.01 -27.70
C GLY A 86 0.85 -1.49 -28.06
N LEU A 87 0.89 -2.33 -27.02
CA LEU A 87 1.03 -3.77 -27.13
C LEU A 87 -0.23 -4.48 -26.63
N ARG A 88 -0.58 -5.60 -27.28
CA ARG A 88 -1.64 -6.51 -26.85
C ARG A 88 -1.06 -7.91 -26.62
N TYR A 89 -1.49 -8.54 -25.53
CA TYR A 89 -1.10 -9.90 -25.19
C TYR A 89 -2.29 -10.85 -25.33
N ASN A 90 -2.13 -11.90 -26.13
CA ASN A 90 -3.14 -12.96 -26.31
C ASN A 90 -2.91 -14.20 -25.41
N ARG A 91 -1.77 -14.24 -24.71
CA ARG A 91 -1.40 -15.29 -23.75
C ARG A 91 -1.14 -14.68 -22.38
N PHE A 92 -2.15 -14.00 -21.85
CA PHE A 92 -2.17 -13.48 -20.49
C PHE A 92 -3.08 -14.35 -19.64
N HIS A 93 -2.59 -14.79 -18.48
CA HIS A 93 -3.30 -15.74 -17.63
C HIS A 93 -3.54 -15.14 -16.24
N THR A 94 -4.76 -15.34 -15.73
CA THR A 94 -5.15 -15.04 -14.37
C THR A 94 -5.52 -16.33 -13.66
N THR A 95 -5.72 -16.26 -12.34
CA THR A 95 -6.37 -17.37 -11.62
C THR A 95 -7.88 -17.33 -11.86
N ALA A 96 -8.57 -18.44 -11.58
CA ALA A 96 -10.02 -18.55 -11.77
C ALA A 96 -10.87 -17.71 -10.79
N ILE A 97 -10.24 -17.01 -9.84
CA ILE A 97 -10.92 -16.19 -8.80
C ILE A 97 -10.24 -14.82 -8.70
N CYS A 98 -11.01 -13.75 -8.50
CA CYS A 98 -10.49 -12.39 -8.48
C CYS A 98 -9.49 -12.13 -7.35
N SER A 99 -9.75 -12.66 -6.14
CA SER A 99 -8.89 -12.45 -4.98
C SER A 99 -7.44 -12.94 -5.17
N PRO A 100 -7.19 -14.21 -5.58
CA PRO A 100 -5.83 -14.66 -5.87
C PRO A 100 -5.19 -13.93 -7.07
N THR A 101 -5.96 -13.56 -8.10
CA THR A 101 -5.44 -12.75 -9.22
C THR A 101 -4.95 -11.37 -8.75
N ARG A 102 -5.72 -10.67 -7.90
CA ARG A 102 -5.30 -9.38 -7.34
C ARG A 102 -4.11 -9.53 -6.40
N ALA A 103 -4.08 -10.58 -5.58
CA ALA A 103 -2.96 -10.85 -4.70
C ALA A 103 -1.65 -11.08 -5.49
N ALA A 104 -1.72 -11.88 -6.56
CA ALA A 104 -0.58 -12.12 -7.45
C ALA A 104 -0.13 -10.85 -8.17
N LEU A 105 -1.06 -10.01 -8.64
CA LEU A 105 -0.73 -8.73 -9.29
C LEU A 105 0.01 -7.76 -8.33
N LEU A 106 -0.45 -7.66 -7.08
CA LEU A 106 0.11 -6.72 -6.10
C LEU A 106 1.41 -7.20 -5.47
N THR A 107 1.61 -8.52 -5.38
CA THR A 107 2.74 -9.11 -4.65
C THR A 107 3.74 -9.87 -5.54
N GLY A 108 3.39 -10.15 -6.79
CA GLY A 108 4.25 -10.82 -7.77
C GLY A 108 4.49 -12.31 -7.49
N ARG A 109 3.59 -12.98 -6.76
CA ARG A 109 3.71 -14.39 -6.34
C ARG A 109 2.41 -15.17 -6.48
#